data_AF-A0A961W6H9-F1
#
_entry.id   AF-A0A961W6H9-F1
#
_cell.length_a   1.000
_cell.length_b   1.000
_cell.length_c   1.000
_cell.angle_alpha   90.00
_cell.angle_beta   90.00
_cell.angle_gamma   90.00
#
_symmetry.space_group_name_H-M   'P 1'
#
loop_
_entity.id
_entity.type
_entity.pdbx_description
1 polymer ?
#
loop_
_entity_poly.entity_id
_entity_poly.type
_entity_poly.pdbx_seq_one_letter_code
_entity_poly.pdbx_strand_id
1 'polypeptide(L)'
;MSEIQTKAGVDQWRVYLSGEIHTDWRVQIEALAFQEALPVTFTAPVTDHDYSDDCGATILGPEPDKFWYDHKGAQLNAIRTRTLIQKADVVVVRFGDKYKQWNAAFDAGYAAALGKPVIIMHEPEHAHALKEVDAAALAVARTPEQIVQILRYVIRGELDAAS
;
A
#
# COMPACT_ATOMS: atom_id res chain seq x y z
N MET A 1 -35.96 -5.47 -17.72
CA MET A 1 -35.32 -4.52 -18.64
C MET A 1 -35.23 -3.18 -17.94
N SER A 2 -34.07 -2.85 -17.39
CA SER A 2 -33.62 -1.46 -17.27
C SER A 2 -32.14 -1.49 -17.61
N GLU A 3 -31.84 -0.88 -18.75
CA GLU A 3 -30.54 -0.80 -19.37
C GLU A 3 -29.49 -0.26 -18.39
N ILE A 4 -28.43 -1.03 -18.18
CA ILE A 4 -27.11 -0.43 -17.92
C ILE A 4 -26.25 -0.79 -19.13
N GLN A 5 -26.62 -0.21 -20.28
CA GLN A 5 -25.63 0.09 -21.29
C GLN A 5 -25.24 1.55 -21.12
N THR A 6 -24.11 1.75 -20.45
CA THR A 6 -23.13 2.72 -20.94
C THR A 6 -21.76 2.24 -20.48
N LYS A 7 -20.98 1.72 -21.43
CA LYS A 7 -19.52 1.66 -21.33
C LYS A 7 -19.01 3.12 -21.26
N ALA A 8 -19.09 3.72 -20.09
CA ALA A 8 -18.21 4.80 -19.68
C ALA A 8 -16.94 4.14 -19.12
N GLY A 9 -15.78 4.79 -19.27
CA GLY A 9 -14.49 4.25 -18.81
C GLY A 9 -14.61 3.69 -17.40
N VAL A 10 -14.15 2.45 -17.20
CA VAL A 10 -14.27 1.81 -15.90
C VAL A 10 -13.49 2.67 -14.90
N ASP A 11 -14.19 3.26 -13.93
CA ASP A 11 -13.55 4.04 -12.87
C ASP A 11 -12.53 3.12 -12.20
N GLN A 12 -11.25 3.45 -12.37
CA GLN A 12 -10.16 2.65 -11.84
C GLN A 12 -9.98 2.96 -10.35
N TRP A 13 -9.97 1.90 -9.55
CA TRP A 13 -9.65 1.96 -8.13
C TRP A 13 -8.15 2.18 -7.94
N ARG A 14 -7.78 3.18 -7.15
CA ARG A 14 -6.39 3.46 -6.80
C ARG A 14 -6.03 2.71 -5.53
N VAL A 15 -5.12 1.77 -5.66
CA VAL A 15 -4.63 0.97 -4.53
C VAL A 15 -3.20 1.40 -4.20
N TYR A 16 -2.97 1.86 -2.97
CA TYR A 16 -1.62 2.22 -2.50
C TYR A 16 -0.98 1.04 -1.76
N LEU A 17 0.19 0.59 -2.22
CA LEU A 17 0.93 -0.55 -1.68
C LEU A 17 2.11 -0.08 -0.81
N SER A 18 1.87 0.13 0.48
CA SER A 18 2.91 0.46 1.48
C SER A 18 3.49 -0.80 2.11
N GLY A 19 4.69 -0.70 2.68
CA GLY A 19 5.33 -1.79 3.41
C GLY A 19 6.72 -2.15 2.90
N GLU A 20 7.21 -3.29 3.38
CA GLU A 20 8.53 -3.84 3.09
C GLU A 20 8.86 -3.92 1.59
N ILE A 21 10.14 -3.80 1.24
CA ILE A 21 10.66 -3.77 -0.14
C ILE A 21 11.63 -4.94 -0.45
N HIS A 22 11.69 -5.94 0.42
CA HIS A 22 12.65 -7.04 0.37
C HIS A 22 12.09 -8.32 -0.25
N THR A 23 10.79 -8.37 -0.53
CA THR A 23 10.14 -9.45 -1.29
C THR A 23 9.38 -8.92 -2.50
N ASP A 24 8.93 -9.83 -3.36
CA ASP A 24 8.24 -9.55 -4.62
C ASP A 24 6.71 -9.40 -4.48
N TRP A 25 6.19 -9.31 -3.27
CA TRP A 25 4.75 -9.29 -2.99
C TRP A 25 3.94 -8.26 -3.79
N ARG A 26 4.50 -7.06 -4.06
CA ARG A 26 3.83 -6.04 -4.87
C ARG A 26 3.64 -6.53 -6.30
N VAL A 27 4.68 -7.13 -6.87
CA VAL A 27 4.66 -7.70 -8.21
C VAL A 27 3.65 -8.84 -8.29
N GLN A 28 3.56 -9.67 -7.25
CA GLN A 28 2.56 -10.73 -7.17
C GLN A 28 1.12 -10.17 -7.17
N ILE A 29 0.84 -9.15 -6.35
CA ILE A 29 -0.49 -8.48 -6.35
C ILE A 29 -0.80 -7.89 -7.71
N GLU A 30 0.13 -7.17 -8.33
CA GLU A 30 -0.04 -6.54 -9.64
C GLU A 30 -0.33 -7.60 -10.72
N ALA A 31 0.42 -8.70 -10.74
CA ALA A 31 0.25 -9.79 -11.70
C ALA A 31 -1.10 -10.50 -11.53
N LEU A 32 -1.49 -10.83 -10.29
CA LEU A 32 -2.76 -11.48 -9.98
C LEU A 32 -3.95 -10.57 -10.31
N ALA A 33 -3.89 -9.29 -9.94
CA ALA A 33 -4.94 -8.33 -10.26
C ALA A 33 -5.09 -8.10 -11.77
N PHE A 34 -3.97 -8.13 -12.51
CA PHE A 34 -3.98 -8.09 -13.97
C PHE A 34 -4.62 -9.34 -14.59
N GLN A 35 -4.28 -10.53 -14.09
CA GLN A 35 -4.88 -11.80 -14.53
C GLN A 35 -6.41 -11.81 -14.32
N GLU A 36 -6.87 -11.26 -13.20
CA GLU A 36 -8.29 -11.09 -12.87
C GLU A 36 -8.98 -9.92 -13.62
N ALA A 37 -8.21 -9.18 -14.43
CA ALA A 37 -8.62 -7.97 -15.15
C ALA A 37 -9.27 -6.92 -14.23
N LEU A 38 -8.83 -6.82 -12.97
CA LEU A 38 -9.40 -5.86 -12.01
C LEU A 38 -9.16 -4.43 -12.49
N PRO A 39 -10.15 -3.53 -12.37
CA PRO A 39 -10.00 -2.13 -12.77
C PRO A 39 -9.24 -1.36 -11.69
N VAL A 40 -7.96 -1.66 -11.51
CA VAL A 40 -7.10 -1.06 -10.48
C VAL A 40 -5.89 -0.36 -11.10
N THR A 41 -5.46 0.73 -10.48
CA THR A 41 -4.11 1.30 -10.65
C THR A 41 -3.39 1.19 -9.32
N PHE A 42 -2.18 0.63 -9.34
CA PHE A 42 -1.33 0.54 -8.17
C PHE A 42 -0.39 1.73 -8.07
N THR A 43 -0.15 2.18 -6.84
CA THR A 43 0.85 3.19 -6.50
C THR A 43 1.64 2.75 -5.28
N ALA A 44 2.88 3.21 -5.14
CA ALA A 44 3.79 2.77 -4.10
C ALA A 44 4.76 3.90 -3.69
N PRO A 45 5.40 3.81 -2.51
CA PRO A 45 6.59 4.63 -2.21
C PRO A 45 7.70 4.37 -3.23
N VAL A 46 8.76 5.19 -3.19
CA VAL A 46 9.99 4.87 -3.92
C VAL A 46 10.60 3.64 -3.26
N THR A 47 10.84 2.58 -4.03
CA THR A 47 11.38 1.30 -3.52
C THR A 47 12.88 1.13 -3.77
N ASP A 48 13.47 2.05 -4.53
CA ASP A 48 14.93 2.17 -4.63
C ASP A 48 15.44 2.88 -3.37
N HIS A 49 16.19 2.14 -2.56
CA HIS A 49 16.63 2.58 -1.24
C HIS A 49 17.58 3.78 -1.34
N ASP A 50 18.59 3.70 -2.20
CA ASP A 50 19.61 4.74 -2.35
C ASP A 50 18.96 6.03 -2.88
N TYR A 51 18.05 5.91 -3.85
CA TYR A 51 17.33 7.08 -4.37
C TYR A 51 16.42 7.71 -3.32
N SER A 52 15.73 6.88 -2.53
CA SER A 52 14.84 7.33 -1.47
C SER A 52 15.60 8.08 -0.37
N ASP A 53 16.76 7.57 0.05
CA ASP A 53 17.57 8.14 1.12
C ASP A 53 18.27 9.43 0.67
N ASP A 54 18.81 9.45 -0.55
CA ASP A 54 19.65 10.55 -1.02
C ASP A 54 18.84 11.73 -1.60
N CYS A 55 17.57 11.53 -1.95
CA CYS A 55 16.77 12.51 -2.69
C CYS A 55 16.79 13.92 -2.10
N GLY A 56 16.74 14.03 -0.77
CA GLY A 56 16.74 15.29 -0.05
C GLY A 56 18.03 16.09 -0.28
N ALA A 57 19.18 15.46 -0.07
CA ALA A 57 20.48 16.09 -0.22
C ALA A 57 20.84 16.32 -1.70
N THR A 58 20.45 15.40 -2.60
CA THR A 58 20.66 15.57 -4.04
C THR A 58 19.90 16.77 -4.60
N ILE A 59 18.65 16.99 -4.18
CA ILE A 59 17.77 18.00 -4.78
C ILE A 59 17.88 19.36 -4.06
N LEU A 60 17.91 19.36 -2.72
CA LEU A 60 17.89 20.59 -1.92
C LEU A 60 19.29 21.07 -1.51
N GLY A 61 20.33 20.33 -1.89
CA GLY A 61 21.72 20.62 -1.57
C GLY A 61 22.26 19.76 -0.41
N PRO A 62 23.60 19.57 -0.37
CA PRO A 62 24.25 18.64 0.54
C PRO A 62 23.96 18.99 2.00
N GLU A 63 23.89 17.96 2.84
CA GLU A 63 23.63 18.08 4.27
C GLU A 63 24.65 17.24 5.05
N PRO A 64 25.64 17.86 5.72
CA PRO A 64 26.65 17.12 6.45
C PRO A 64 26.13 16.50 7.75
N ASP A 65 25.06 17.04 8.34
CA ASP A 65 24.45 16.47 9.54
C ASP A 65 23.52 15.31 9.17
N LYS A 66 23.84 14.09 9.63
CA LYS A 66 23.08 12.88 9.26
C LYS A 66 21.60 12.95 9.64
N PHE A 67 21.25 13.58 10.76
CA PHE A 67 19.85 13.71 11.16
C PHE A 67 19.09 14.61 10.17
N TRP A 68 19.67 15.74 9.78
CA TRP A 68 19.04 16.63 8.80
C TRP A 68 19.07 16.07 7.37
N TYR A 69 20.07 15.25 7.04
CA TYR A 69 20.15 14.52 5.78
C TYR A 69 18.93 13.61 5.62
N ASP A 70 18.70 12.75 6.62
CA ASP A 70 17.56 11.83 6.63
C ASP A 70 16.23 12.59 6.68
N HIS A 71 16.19 13.68 7.46
CA HIS A 71 14.99 14.51 7.54
C HIS A 71 14.62 15.12 6.18
N LYS A 72 15.59 15.61 5.41
CA LYS A 72 15.34 16.15 4.07
C LYS A 72 14.76 15.07 3.14
N GLY A 73 15.37 13.89 3.11
CA GLY A 73 14.86 12.77 2.30
C GLY A 73 13.46 12.35 2.73
N ALA A 74 13.24 12.18 4.04
CA ALA A 74 11.95 11.82 4.61
C ALA A 74 10.83 12.82 4.27
N GLN A 75 11.10 14.12 4.27
CA GLN A 75 10.09 15.14 3.94
C GLN A 75 9.70 15.12 2.45
N LEU A 76 10.67 14.92 1.55
CA LEU A 76 10.38 14.77 0.12
C LEU A 76 9.55 13.51 -0.14
N ASN A 77 9.94 12.39 0.46
CA ASN A 77 9.17 11.16 0.41
C ASN A 77 7.76 11.34 0.98
N ALA A 78 7.61 12.09 2.08
CA ALA A 78 6.31 12.37 2.69
C ALA A 78 5.37 13.16 1.76
N ILE A 79 5.88 14.08 0.93
CA ILE A 79 5.06 14.76 -0.09
C ILE A 79 4.44 13.72 -1.03
N ARG A 80 5.24 12.79 -1.52
CA ARG A 80 4.77 11.71 -2.41
C ARG A 80 3.81 10.76 -1.69
N THR A 81 4.24 10.15 -0.59
CA THR A 81 3.47 9.10 0.08
C THR A 81 2.14 9.62 0.60
N ARG A 82 2.10 10.79 1.25
CA ARG A 82 0.84 11.39 1.73
C ARG A 82 -0.10 11.73 0.58
N THR A 83 0.43 12.27 -0.52
CA THR A 83 -0.38 12.57 -1.71
C THR A 83 -1.01 11.30 -2.30
N LEU A 84 -0.24 10.21 -2.37
CA LEU A 84 -0.72 8.94 -2.92
C LEU A 84 -1.74 8.27 -2.00
N ILE A 85 -1.49 8.24 -0.68
CA ILE A 85 -2.43 7.73 0.32
C ILE A 85 -3.75 8.51 0.29
N GLN A 86 -3.69 9.84 0.25
CA GLN A 86 -4.90 10.68 0.19
C GLN A 86 -5.74 10.42 -1.07
N LYS A 87 -5.08 10.10 -2.19
CA LYS A 87 -5.73 9.79 -3.48
C LYS A 87 -6.18 8.33 -3.61
N ALA A 88 -5.74 7.45 -2.71
CA ALA A 88 -6.08 6.03 -2.77
C ALA A 88 -7.53 5.77 -2.35
N ASP A 89 -8.16 4.81 -3.00
CA ASP A 89 -9.46 4.26 -2.61
C ASP A 89 -9.28 3.14 -1.58
N VAL A 90 -8.19 2.38 -1.68
CA VAL A 90 -7.78 1.35 -0.71
C VAL A 90 -6.27 1.45 -0.45
N VAL A 91 -5.86 1.27 0.80
CA VAL A 91 -4.45 1.20 1.19
C VAL A 91 -4.14 -0.22 1.67
N VAL A 92 -3.12 -0.84 1.09
CA VAL A 92 -2.58 -2.13 1.54
C VAL A 92 -1.24 -1.87 2.19
N VAL A 93 -1.04 -2.34 3.42
CA VAL A 93 0.23 -2.21 4.14
C VAL A 93 0.77 -3.60 4.46
N ARG A 94 1.93 -3.94 3.90
CA ARG A 94 2.62 -5.19 4.23
C ARG A 94 3.65 -5.00 5.33
N PHE A 95 3.56 -5.84 6.36
CA PHE A 95 4.62 -6.01 7.34
C PHE A 95 5.41 -7.29 7.06
N GLY A 96 6.73 -7.16 7.05
CA GLY A 96 7.68 -8.27 6.89
C GLY A 96 8.60 -8.44 8.10
N ASP A 97 9.43 -9.45 8.01
CA ASP A 97 10.36 -9.94 9.03
C ASP A 97 11.66 -9.14 9.13
N LYS A 98 12.04 -8.43 8.06
CA LYS A 98 13.26 -7.61 8.02
C LYS A 98 13.03 -6.18 8.49
N TYR A 99 13.97 -5.72 9.32
CA TYR A 99 14.05 -4.38 9.88
C TYR A 99 12.81 -3.96 10.70
N LYS A 100 12.93 -2.82 11.37
CA LYS A 100 11.80 -2.22 12.06
C LYS A 100 11.01 -1.35 11.07
N GLN A 101 9.78 -1.76 10.77
CA GLN A 101 8.98 -1.17 9.69
C GLN A 101 8.13 0.01 10.16
N TRP A 102 8.80 0.99 10.77
CA TRP A 102 8.15 2.17 11.35
C TRP A 102 7.48 3.06 10.32
N ASN A 103 8.03 3.14 9.10
CA ASN A 103 7.40 3.80 7.98
C ASN A 103 6.06 3.14 7.60
N ALA A 104 6.00 1.80 7.55
CA ALA A 104 4.78 1.07 7.24
C ALA A 104 3.72 1.26 8.33
N ALA A 105 4.11 1.20 9.61
CA ALA A 105 3.22 1.50 10.74
C ALA A 105 2.70 2.94 10.70
N PHE A 106 3.56 3.90 10.32
CA PHE A 106 3.17 5.30 10.17
C PHE A 106 2.17 5.49 9.03
N ASP A 107 2.41 4.86 7.88
CA ASP A 107 1.49 4.89 6.73
C ASP A 107 0.13 4.27 7.07
N ALA A 108 0.11 3.13 7.78
CA ALA A 108 -1.13 2.50 8.25
C ALA A 108 -1.92 3.43 9.18
N GLY A 109 -1.24 4.03 10.16
CA GLY A 109 -1.86 5.00 11.07
C GLY A 109 -2.35 6.26 10.37
N TYR A 110 -1.58 6.78 9.40
CA TYR A 110 -1.97 7.95 8.62
C TYR A 110 -3.18 7.67 7.72
N ALA A 111 -3.20 6.52 7.05
CA ALA A 111 -4.34 6.07 6.25
C ALA A 111 -5.61 5.89 7.10
N ALA A 112 -5.48 5.24 8.27
CA ALA A 112 -6.58 5.07 9.22
C ALA A 112 -7.11 6.42 9.72
N ALA A 113 -6.23 7.37 10.05
CA ALA A 113 -6.63 8.72 10.48
C ALA A 113 -7.37 9.51 9.40
N LEU A 114 -7.08 9.24 8.13
CA LEU A 114 -7.81 9.81 6.98
C LEU A 114 -9.13 9.07 6.67
N GLY A 115 -9.46 8.01 7.41
CA GLY A 115 -10.64 7.18 7.14
C GLY A 115 -10.53 6.34 5.87
N LYS A 116 -9.30 6.08 5.39
CA LYS A 116 -9.09 5.20 4.23
C LYS A 116 -9.36 3.74 4.60
N PRO A 117 -9.98 2.94 3.72
CA PRO A 117 -10.01 1.50 3.85
C PRO A 117 -8.58 0.96 3.89
N VAL A 118 -8.20 0.33 5.01
CA VAL A 118 -6.86 -0.27 5.20
C VAL A 118 -6.97 -1.79 5.23
N ILE A 119 -6.12 -2.44 4.45
CA ILE A 119 -5.87 -3.88 4.50
C ILE A 119 -4.44 -4.08 4.98
N ILE A 120 -4.25 -4.86 6.03
CA ILE A 120 -2.91 -5.22 6.51
C ILE A 120 -2.55 -6.59 5.97
N MET A 121 -1.31 -6.77 5.53
CA MET A 121 -0.79 -8.08 5.16
C MET A 121 0.44 -8.42 6.00
N HIS A 122 0.41 -9.50 6.75
CA HIS A 122 1.56 -9.92 7.55
C HIS A 122 1.50 -11.42 7.89
N GLU A 123 2.65 -12.01 8.22
CA GLU A 123 2.74 -13.38 8.73
C GLU A 123 2.33 -13.46 10.21
N PRO A 124 1.85 -14.63 10.71
CA PRO A 124 1.32 -14.78 12.07
C PRO A 124 2.24 -14.27 13.19
N GLU A 125 3.55 -14.31 12.99
CA GLU A 125 4.58 -13.90 13.93
C GLU A 125 4.49 -12.41 14.31
N HIS A 126 3.92 -11.58 13.44
CA HIS A 126 3.75 -10.14 13.69
C HIS A 126 2.46 -9.77 14.43
N ALA A 127 1.50 -10.70 14.58
CA ALA A 127 0.15 -10.40 15.07
C ALA A 127 0.13 -9.71 16.45
N HIS A 128 1.00 -10.12 17.38
CA HIS A 128 1.03 -9.48 18.70
C HIS A 128 1.52 -8.03 18.65
N ALA A 129 2.51 -7.75 17.81
CA ALA A 129 3.09 -6.41 17.66
C ALA A 129 2.18 -5.48 16.86
N LEU A 130 1.32 -6.04 15.99
CA LEU A 130 0.41 -5.31 15.13
C LEU A 130 -1.02 -5.24 15.65
N LYS A 131 -1.35 -5.78 16.82
CA LYS A 131 -2.74 -5.88 17.33
C LYS A 131 -3.55 -4.58 17.27
N GLU A 132 -2.95 -3.42 17.53
CA GLU A 132 -3.65 -2.12 17.39
C GLU A 132 -3.80 -1.67 15.93
N VAL A 133 -2.83 -2.00 15.07
CA VAL A 133 -2.88 -1.74 13.63
C VAL A 133 -3.93 -2.64 12.97
N ASP A 134 -3.95 -3.92 13.34
CA ASP A 134 -4.93 -4.91 12.88
C ASP A 134 -6.35 -4.53 13.31
N ALA A 135 -6.51 -4.03 14.54
CA ALA A 135 -7.80 -3.55 15.04
C ALA A 135 -8.33 -2.32 14.28
N ALA A 136 -7.44 -1.52 13.68
CA ALA A 136 -7.82 -0.38 12.84
C ALA A 136 -8.07 -0.76 11.37
N ALA A 137 -7.65 -1.96 10.96
CA ALA A 137 -7.79 -2.45 9.59
C ALA A 137 -9.20 -3.02 9.33
N LEU A 138 -9.62 -2.99 8.07
CA LEU A 138 -10.88 -3.64 7.63
C LEU A 138 -10.68 -5.10 7.24
N ALA A 139 -9.43 -5.50 6.96
CA ALA A 139 -9.05 -6.88 6.72
C ALA A 139 -7.57 -7.09 7.07
N VAL A 140 -7.26 -8.31 7.54
CA VAL A 140 -5.90 -8.79 7.74
C VAL A 140 -5.69 -10.02 6.85
N ALA A 141 -4.78 -9.90 5.90
CA ALA A 141 -4.40 -10.93 4.95
C ALA A 141 -3.01 -11.50 5.28
N ARG A 142 -2.70 -12.65 4.70
CA ARG A 142 -1.40 -13.32 4.82
C ARG A 142 -0.69 -13.43 3.48
N THR A 143 -1.45 -13.51 2.39
CA THR A 143 -0.88 -13.72 1.05
C THR A 143 -1.36 -12.69 0.02
N PRO A 144 -0.58 -12.43 -1.05
CA PRO A 144 -1.01 -11.60 -2.18
C PRO A 144 -2.34 -12.05 -2.81
N GLU A 145 -2.62 -13.35 -2.87
CA GLU A 145 -3.88 -13.89 -3.40
C GLU A 145 -5.08 -13.43 -2.57
N GLN A 146 -4.95 -13.44 -1.25
CA GLN A 146 -6.01 -12.93 -0.37
C GLN A 146 -6.27 -11.44 -0.60
N ILE A 147 -5.23 -10.64 -0.86
CA ILE A 147 -5.41 -9.23 -1.22
C ILE A 147 -6.24 -9.10 -2.51
N VAL A 148 -5.88 -9.85 -3.55
CA VAL A 148 -6.60 -9.78 -4.84
C VAL A 148 -8.03 -10.31 -4.73
N GLN A 149 -8.27 -11.36 -3.94
CA GLN A 149 -9.61 -11.86 -3.63
C GLN A 149 -10.46 -10.80 -2.90
N ILE A 150 -9.89 -10.11 -1.91
CA ILE A 150 -10.55 -8.99 -1.23
C ILE A 150 -10.89 -7.89 -2.23
N LEU A 151 -9.92 -7.46 -3.05
CA LEU A 151 -10.11 -6.41 -4.05
C LEU A 151 -11.20 -6.79 -5.05
N ARG A 152 -11.20 -8.03 -5.54
CA ARG A 152 -12.24 -8.54 -6.43
C ARG A 152 -13.62 -8.47 -5.79
N TYR A 153 -13.74 -8.92 -4.55
CA TYR A 153 -15.01 -8.89 -3.83
C TYR A 153 -15.52 -7.46 -3.62
N VAL A 154 -14.68 -6.53 -3.16
CA VAL A 154 -15.13 -5.16 -2.89
C VAL A 154 -15.39 -4.35 -4.16
N ILE A 155 -14.69 -4.64 -5.27
CA ILE A 155 -14.87 -3.93 -6.54
C ILE A 155 -16.06 -4.49 -7.33
N ARG A 156 -16.23 -5.81 -7.38
CA ARG A 156 -17.22 -6.47 -8.26
C ARG A 156 -18.36 -7.17 -7.52
N GLY A 157 -18.25 -7.40 -6.22
CA GLY A 157 -19.18 -8.25 -5.47
C GLY A 157 -19.07 -9.74 -5.80
N GLU A 158 -17.95 -10.16 -6.39
CA GLU A 158 -17.71 -11.54 -6.81
C GLU A 158 -16.94 -12.32 -5.73
N LEU A 159 -17.41 -13.51 -5.39
CA LEU A 159 -16.74 -14.45 -4.49
C LEU A 159 -16.44 -15.73 -5.27
N ASP A 160 -15.20 -16.21 -5.24
CA ASP A 160 -14.92 -17.57 -5.69
C ASP A 160 -15.58 -18.54 -4.72
N ALA A 161 -16.61 -19.24 -5.18
CA ALA A 161 -17.08 -20.43 -4.49
C ALA A 161 -15.92 -21.43 -4.55
N ALA A 162 -15.40 -21.83 -3.39
CA ALA A 162 -14.40 -22.89 -3.32
C ALA A 162 -14.91 -24.11 -4.10
N SER A 163 -14.24 -24.43 -5.20
CA SER A 163 -14.39 -25.68 -5.94
C SER A 163 -13.61 -26.80 -5.25
#